data_AF-A0A3M2C6B9-F1
#
_entry.id   AF-A0A3M2C6B9-F1
#
_cell.length_a   1.000
_cell.length_b   1.000
_cell.length_c   1.000
_cell.angle_alpha   90.00
_cell.angle_beta   90.00
_cell.angle_gamma   90.00
#
_symmetry.space_group_name_H-M   'P 1'
#
loop_
_entity.id
_entity.type
_entity.pdbx_description
1 polymer ?
#
loop_
_entity_poly.entity_id
_entity_poly.type
_entity_poly.pdbx_seq_one_letter_code
_entity_poly.pdbx_strand_id
1 'polypeptide(L)'
;MIRWPVHPPTRVPPFSQPLSTQWVRQVPPFFQPAPPSVSVGSLHGEGEMRRSAGTGPEGRVPPASQPLSSQSHTQVPPFFPGKRYRGVATLTLPPPLPVTASLDGALRARLSCRRFDGGPISLQDLASLLGGAYGVGDAVAVRGLDAGWLRQRPVPSAGNAYPLEIYLLIRAVAGVEPGTYHFDAAGHRLERIRGPVPWPRTVALCQGQPYVAGASALVVLSAVLDRTLPRYGDRGRRFVLLEAGHLGQNLYLLAAALGLGCLAVGGADDAALAAILDLDPGREPPLYALAIGRPSTTDRARARDLVQE
;
A
#
# COMPACT_ATOMS: atom_id res chain seq x y z
N MET A 1 -2.35 -47.00 8.54
CA MET A 1 -3.13 -46.16 9.47
C MET A 1 -2.19 -45.75 10.60
N ILE A 2 -1.64 -44.54 10.54
CA ILE A 2 -0.72 -44.01 11.56
C ILE A 2 -1.53 -42.99 12.38
N ARG A 3 -1.70 -43.25 13.68
CA ARG A 3 -2.37 -42.34 14.64
C ARG A 3 -1.35 -41.37 15.23
N TRP A 4 -1.63 -40.07 15.19
CA TRP A 4 -0.91 -39.05 15.95
C TRP A 4 -1.55 -38.89 17.34
N PRO A 5 -0.77 -38.67 18.42
CA PRO A 5 -1.34 -38.44 19.74
C PRO A 5 -1.95 -37.04 19.83
N VAL A 6 -3.16 -36.98 20.40
CA VAL A 6 -3.87 -35.72 20.72
C VAL A 6 -3.46 -35.31 22.12
N HIS A 7 -2.81 -34.16 22.27
CA HIS A 7 -2.60 -33.54 23.59
C HIS A 7 -3.81 -32.69 23.99
N PRO A 8 -4.25 -32.71 25.26
CA PRO A 8 -5.35 -31.88 25.72
C PRO A 8 -4.94 -30.40 25.78
N PRO A 9 -5.90 -29.46 25.69
CA PRO A 9 -5.60 -28.03 25.69
C PRO A 9 -5.05 -27.60 27.06
N THR A 10 -3.82 -27.08 27.07
CA THR A 10 -3.23 -26.40 28.22
C THR A 10 -3.97 -25.10 28.49
N ARG A 11 -4.51 -24.95 29.71
CA ARG A 11 -5.10 -23.69 30.21
C ARG A 11 -4.06 -22.57 30.18
N VAL A 12 -4.41 -21.44 29.58
CA VAL A 12 -3.61 -20.20 29.61
C VAL A 12 -3.80 -19.53 30.98
N PRO A 13 -2.75 -19.28 31.78
CA PRO A 13 -2.88 -18.55 33.03
C PRO A 13 -3.02 -17.04 32.77
N PRO A 14 -3.65 -16.28 33.70
CA PRO A 14 -3.88 -14.86 33.50
C PRO A 14 -2.58 -14.04 33.50
N PHE A 15 -2.60 -12.97 32.70
CA PHE A 15 -1.52 -12.01 32.50
C PHE A 15 -1.24 -11.21 33.78
N SER A 16 -0.27 -11.64 34.59
CA SER A 16 0.31 -10.80 35.64
C SER A 16 1.59 -11.39 36.23
N GLN A 17 2.69 -11.49 35.46
CA GLN A 17 4.07 -11.44 35.97
C GLN A 17 5.05 -10.89 34.92
N PRO A 18 6.10 -10.13 35.33
CA PRO A 18 7.06 -9.51 34.41
C PRO A 18 8.00 -10.55 33.78
N LEU A 19 8.26 -10.39 32.48
CA LEU A 19 9.10 -11.30 31.68
C LEU A 19 10.56 -11.26 32.16
N SER A 20 11.14 -12.45 32.36
CA SER A 20 12.55 -12.67 32.68
C SER A 20 13.45 -12.39 31.46
N THR A 21 14.65 -11.86 31.73
CA THR A 21 15.62 -11.25 30.81
C THR A 21 16.41 -12.22 29.92
N GLN A 22 15.84 -13.34 29.49
CA GLN A 22 16.57 -14.35 28.67
C GLN A 22 16.30 -14.32 27.16
N TRP A 23 15.55 -13.34 26.63
CA TRP A 23 15.21 -13.29 25.19
C TRP A 23 15.99 -12.28 24.33
N VAL A 24 16.99 -11.58 24.86
CA VAL A 24 17.75 -10.57 24.09
C VAL A 24 19.15 -11.08 23.74
N ARG A 25 19.26 -12.03 22.81
CA ARG A 25 20.55 -12.38 22.17
C ARG A 25 20.42 -12.88 20.73
N GLN A 26 19.63 -12.28 19.84
CA GLN A 26 19.79 -12.45 18.37
C GLN A 26 19.25 -11.24 17.55
N VAL A 27 19.74 -10.02 17.83
CA VAL A 27 19.42 -8.83 17.01
C VAL A 27 20.73 -8.25 16.44
N PRO A 28 20.87 -8.05 15.11
CA PRO A 28 22.06 -7.44 14.49
C PRO A 28 22.25 -5.95 14.89
N PRO A 29 23.48 -5.41 14.80
CA PRO A 29 24.00 -4.37 15.71
C PRO A 29 23.52 -2.92 15.47
N PHE A 30 22.47 -2.69 14.68
CA PHE A 30 22.01 -1.33 14.37
C PHE A 30 21.00 -0.73 15.35
N PHE A 31 20.64 -1.46 16.42
CA PHE A 31 19.68 -1.00 17.42
C PHE A 31 20.21 -1.21 18.85
N GLN A 32 21.06 -0.30 19.33
CA GLN A 32 21.22 -0.05 20.77
C GLN A 32 21.35 1.46 21.04
N PRO A 33 20.55 2.05 21.95
CA PRO A 33 20.76 3.42 22.41
C PRO A 33 21.97 3.49 23.35
N ALA A 34 22.75 4.58 23.27
CA ALA A 34 23.95 4.77 24.09
C ALA A 34 23.61 4.90 25.60
N PRO A 35 24.44 4.36 26.51
CA PRO A 35 24.22 4.47 27.95
C PRO A 35 24.63 5.85 28.52
N PRO A 36 24.06 6.28 29.66
CA PRO A 36 24.40 7.54 30.29
C PRO A 36 25.73 7.44 31.05
N SER A 37 26.67 8.35 30.79
CA SER A 37 27.89 8.49 31.56
C SER A 37 27.65 9.36 32.80
N VAL A 38 27.64 8.74 33.97
CA VAL A 38 27.88 9.43 35.25
C VAL A 38 29.01 8.69 35.95
N SER A 39 30.13 9.37 36.16
CA SER A 39 31.19 8.92 37.06
C SER A 39 31.32 9.93 38.19
N VAL A 40 30.87 9.52 39.37
CA VAL A 40 31.19 10.15 40.65
C VAL A 40 32.58 9.69 41.06
N GLY A 41 33.47 10.63 41.35
CA GLY A 41 34.79 10.38 41.93
C GLY A 41 35.08 11.46 42.97
N SER A 42 34.97 11.09 44.24
CA SER A 42 35.39 11.84 45.42
C SER A 42 36.90 11.72 45.63
N LEU A 43 37.55 12.78 46.13
CA LEU A 43 38.47 12.77 47.27
C LEU A 43 39.01 14.18 47.60
N HIS A 44 39.32 14.38 48.89
CA HIS A 44 39.56 15.61 49.64
C HIS A 44 40.80 16.44 49.25
N GLY A 45 40.75 17.74 49.60
CA GLY A 45 41.93 18.60 49.77
C GLY A 45 41.53 20.06 50.04
N GLU A 46 41.69 20.53 51.28
CA GLU A 46 41.48 21.91 51.70
C GLU A 46 42.50 22.87 51.03
N GLY A 47 42.09 24.12 50.75
CA GLY A 47 43.01 25.15 50.26
C GLY A 47 42.35 26.40 49.68
N GLU A 48 42.18 27.40 50.55
CA GLU A 48 42.03 28.85 50.37
C GLU A 48 41.72 29.52 49.00
N MET A 49 40.75 30.43 49.09
CA MET A 49 40.50 31.64 48.29
C MET A 49 41.55 32.04 47.24
N ARG A 50 41.10 32.15 45.98
CA ARG A 50 41.36 33.32 45.12
C ARG A 50 40.35 33.38 43.96
N ARG A 51 39.65 34.51 43.86
CA ARG A 51 38.75 34.85 42.76
C ARG A 51 39.57 35.02 41.47
N SER A 52 39.19 34.33 40.40
CA SER A 52 39.49 34.78 39.04
C SER A 52 38.37 34.34 38.10
N ALA A 53 37.84 35.32 37.37
CA ALA A 53 36.84 35.14 36.34
C ALA A 53 37.51 34.57 35.08
N GLY A 54 36.94 33.50 34.53
CA GLY A 54 37.39 32.88 33.29
C GLY A 54 36.34 31.90 32.78
N THR A 55 35.32 32.41 32.09
CA THR A 55 34.33 31.61 31.37
C THR A 55 34.97 30.97 30.14
N GLY A 56 34.93 29.63 30.08
CA GLY A 56 35.47 28.80 29.01
C GLY A 56 34.70 28.89 27.68
N PRO A 57 35.15 28.17 26.64
CA PRO A 57 34.72 28.36 25.28
C PRO A 57 33.28 27.87 25.05
N GLU A 58 32.53 28.68 24.32
CA GLU A 58 31.14 28.47 23.92
C GLU A 58 30.96 27.12 23.19
N GLY A 59 30.20 26.21 23.81
CA GLY A 59 29.68 25.02 23.15
C GLY A 59 28.68 25.43 22.08
N ARG A 60 29.07 25.25 20.81
CA ARG A 60 28.24 25.54 19.63
C ARG A 60 27.02 24.61 19.62
N VAL A 61 25.87 25.14 20.02
CA VAL A 61 24.56 24.49 19.83
C VAL A 61 24.35 24.28 18.33
N PRO A 62 24.04 23.06 17.83
CA PRO A 62 23.69 22.89 16.42
C PRO A 62 22.44 23.71 16.12
N PRO A 63 22.39 24.44 14.99
CA PRO A 63 21.22 25.27 14.70
C PRO A 63 19.98 24.39 14.63
N ALA A 64 18.91 24.85 15.29
CA ALA A 64 17.59 24.26 15.16
C ALA A 64 17.30 24.02 13.68
N SER A 65 16.87 22.80 13.35
CA SER A 65 16.38 22.44 12.02
C SER A 65 15.49 23.56 11.50
N GLN A 66 15.90 24.17 10.37
CA GLN A 66 15.15 25.26 9.76
C GLN A 66 13.67 24.86 9.68
N PRO A 67 12.75 25.75 10.10
CA PRO A 67 11.34 25.50 9.84
C PRO A 67 11.19 25.32 8.32
N LEU A 68 10.46 24.27 7.91
CA LEU A 68 10.04 24.09 6.53
C LEU A 68 9.56 25.45 6.02
N SER A 69 10.34 26.05 5.11
CA SER A 69 10.04 27.36 4.56
C SER A 69 8.58 27.37 4.15
N SER A 70 7.81 28.31 4.69
CA SER A 70 6.44 28.58 4.29
C SER A 70 6.43 29.02 2.83
N GLN A 71 6.51 28.07 1.91
CA GLN A 71 6.22 28.33 0.53
C GLN A 71 4.73 28.68 0.47
N SER A 72 4.45 29.86 -0.05
CA SER A 72 3.09 30.35 -0.29
C SER A 72 2.24 29.27 -0.96
N HIS A 73 1.26 28.74 -0.24
CA HIS A 73 0.31 27.72 -0.68
C HIS A 73 -0.71 28.23 -1.72
N THR A 74 -0.43 29.33 -2.43
CA THR A 74 -1.41 30.01 -3.29
C THR A 74 -1.58 29.39 -4.68
N GLN A 75 -0.81 28.37 -5.05
CA GLN A 75 -0.98 27.70 -6.34
C GLN A 75 -1.59 26.31 -6.13
N VAL A 76 -2.85 26.15 -6.55
CA VAL A 76 -3.48 24.83 -6.66
C VAL A 76 -2.55 23.94 -7.48
N PRO A 77 -2.02 22.84 -6.93
CA PRO A 77 -1.10 22.00 -7.67
C PRO A 77 -1.79 21.47 -8.93
N PRO A 78 -1.09 21.39 -10.07
CA PRO A 78 -1.67 20.89 -11.30
C PRO A 78 -2.22 19.48 -11.07
N PHE A 79 -3.50 19.29 -11.41
CA PHE A 79 -4.12 17.98 -11.31
C PHE A 79 -3.41 17.00 -12.26
N PHE A 80 -2.92 15.87 -11.73
CA PHE A 80 -2.33 14.82 -12.53
C PHE A 80 -3.40 13.79 -12.95
N PRO A 81 -3.80 13.76 -14.24
CA PRO A 81 -4.79 12.81 -14.74
C PRO A 81 -4.29 11.35 -14.68
N GLY A 82 -2.98 11.14 -14.55
CA GLY A 82 -2.32 9.83 -14.63
C GLY A 82 -1.55 9.66 -15.93
N LYS A 83 -0.95 8.48 -16.10
CA LYS A 83 -0.22 8.08 -17.30
C LYS A 83 -1.19 7.68 -18.42
N ARG A 84 -0.72 7.73 -19.67
CA ARG A 84 -1.42 7.19 -20.84
C ARG A 84 -0.41 6.58 -21.80
N TYR A 85 -0.73 5.41 -22.33
CA TYR A 85 0.04 4.77 -23.39
C TYR A 85 -0.62 5.09 -24.74
N ARG A 86 0.11 5.78 -25.63
CA ARG A 86 -0.39 6.14 -26.97
C ARG A 86 -0.10 5.02 -27.97
N GLY A 87 -0.96 4.86 -28.96
CA GLY A 87 -0.78 3.89 -30.05
C GLY A 87 -1.00 2.43 -29.65
N VAL A 88 -1.46 2.17 -28.44
CA VAL A 88 -1.83 0.83 -27.96
C VAL A 88 -3.33 0.60 -28.08
N ALA A 89 -3.75 -0.66 -28.16
CA ALA A 89 -5.16 -1.02 -28.16
C ALA A 89 -5.80 -0.63 -26.81
N THR A 90 -6.99 -0.03 -26.86
CA THR A 90 -7.70 0.43 -25.67
C THR A 90 -9.10 -0.17 -25.57
N LEU A 91 -9.54 -0.46 -24.36
CA LEU A 91 -10.90 -0.89 -24.05
C LEU A 91 -11.53 0.09 -23.05
N THR A 92 -12.53 0.86 -23.49
CA THR A 92 -13.32 1.71 -22.59
C THR A 92 -14.09 0.84 -21.61
N LEU A 93 -13.98 1.14 -20.32
CA LEU A 93 -14.71 0.42 -19.29
C LEU A 93 -16.11 1.00 -19.15
N PRO A 94 -17.13 0.19 -18.83
CA PRO A 94 -18.44 0.72 -18.48
C PRO A 94 -18.33 1.61 -17.23
N PRO A 95 -19.24 2.58 -17.04
CA PRO A 95 -19.25 3.40 -15.84
C PRO A 95 -19.29 2.54 -14.56
N PRO A 96 -18.58 2.91 -13.49
CA PRO A 96 -18.65 2.22 -12.21
C PRO A 96 -20.10 2.18 -11.70
N LEU A 97 -20.56 1.01 -11.25
CA LEU A 97 -21.85 0.93 -10.57
C LEU A 97 -21.73 1.43 -9.13
N PRO A 98 -22.78 2.05 -8.58
CA PRO A 98 -22.83 2.41 -7.17
C PRO A 98 -22.65 1.17 -6.28
N VAL A 99 -21.82 1.30 -5.26
CA VAL A 99 -21.67 0.26 -4.23
C VAL A 99 -22.87 0.36 -3.28
N THR A 100 -23.70 -0.68 -3.25
CA THR A 100 -24.92 -0.71 -2.45
C THR A 100 -24.70 -1.26 -1.04
N ALA A 101 -23.59 -1.97 -0.80
CA ALA A 101 -23.22 -2.42 0.54
C ALA A 101 -22.93 -1.23 1.46
N SER A 102 -23.38 -1.29 2.71
CA SER A 102 -23.01 -0.30 3.72
C SER A 102 -21.51 -0.37 4.02
N LEU A 103 -20.92 0.73 4.49
CA LEU A 103 -19.51 0.75 4.91
C LEU A 103 -19.25 -0.30 6.01
N ASP A 104 -20.13 -0.41 7.00
CA ASP A 104 -20.04 -1.42 8.06
C ASP A 104 -20.11 -2.85 7.48
N GLY A 105 -21.02 -3.08 6.53
CA GLY A 105 -21.12 -4.36 5.82
C GLY A 105 -19.85 -4.72 5.07
N ALA A 106 -19.29 -3.77 4.30
CA ALA A 106 -18.04 -3.97 3.57
C ALA A 106 -16.87 -4.25 4.54
N LEU A 107 -16.76 -3.52 5.65
CA LEU A 107 -15.73 -3.74 6.67
C LEU A 107 -15.81 -5.13 7.31
N ARG A 108 -17.02 -5.62 7.60
CA ARG A 108 -17.24 -6.95 8.18
C ARG A 108 -16.97 -8.08 7.18
N ALA A 109 -17.39 -7.89 5.92
CA ALA A 109 -17.18 -8.84 4.84
C ALA A 109 -15.71 -8.89 4.38
N ARG A 110 -14.95 -7.80 4.58
CA ARG A 110 -13.55 -7.68 4.15
C ARG A 110 -12.69 -8.78 4.76
N LEU A 111 -12.18 -9.64 3.89
CA LEU A 111 -11.25 -10.72 4.21
C LEU A 111 -10.23 -10.89 3.08
N SER A 112 -9.05 -11.38 3.45
CA SER A 112 -8.07 -11.84 2.47
C SER A 112 -8.47 -13.22 1.95
N CYS A 113 -8.89 -13.26 0.69
CA CYS A 113 -9.21 -14.47 -0.05
C CYS A 113 -7.91 -15.26 -0.31
N ARG A 114 -7.90 -16.56 -0.05
CA ARG A 114 -6.72 -17.43 -0.25
C ARG A 114 -6.98 -18.58 -1.22
N ARG A 115 -8.23 -18.76 -1.66
CA ARG A 115 -8.64 -19.72 -2.67
C ARG A 115 -9.62 -19.04 -3.61
N PHE A 116 -9.21 -18.88 -4.86
CA PHE A 116 -10.07 -18.42 -5.95
C PHE A 116 -10.59 -19.62 -6.74
N ASP A 117 -11.76 -19.52 -7.36
CA ASP A 117 -12.38 -20.62 -8.12
C ASP A 117 -11.79 -20.81 -9.54
N GLY A 118 -10.95 -19.88 -10.00
CA GLY A 118 -10.34 -19.93 -11.34
C GLY A 118 -11.20 -19.32 -12.45
N GLY A 119 -12.46 -18.98 -12.18
CA GLY A 119 -13.40 -18.41 -13.14
C GLY A 119 -13.16 -16.93 -13.46
N PRO A 120 -13.81 -16.42 -14.53
CA PRO A 120 -13.73 -15.02 -14.89
C PRO A 120 -14.59 -14.15 -13.95
N ILE A 121 -14.09 -12.95 -13.64
CA ILE A 121 -14.94 -11.86 -13.11
C ILE A 121 -15.62 -11.12 -14.27
N SER A 122 -16.70 -10.40 -14.01
CA SER A 122 -17.36 -9.60 -15.05
C SER A 122 -16.55 -8.34 -15.38
N LEU A 123 -16.70 -7.84 -16.62
CA LEU A 123 -16.13 -6.55 -17.01
C LEU A 123 -16.68 -5.40 -16.13
N GLN A 124 -17.96 -5.47 -15.77
CA GLN A 124 -18.61 -4.47 -14.93
C GLN A 124 -18.04 -4.46 -13.51
N ASP A 125 -17.75 -5.61 -12.92
CA ASP A 125 -17.13 -5.67 -11.59
C ASP A 125 -15.71 -5.11 -11.62
N LEU A 126 -14.92 -5.46 -12.64
CA LEU A 126 -13.58 -4.90 -12.82
C LEU A 126 -13.63 -3.37 -12.98
N ALA A 127 -14.55 -2.88 -13.80
CA ALA A 127 -14.74 -1.46 -14.03
C ALA A 127 -15.14 -0.71 -12.74
N SER A 128 -16.08 -1.28 -11.99
CA SER A 128 -16.55 -0.71 -10.73
C SER A 128 -15.46 -0.74 -9.65
N LEU A 129 -14.67 -1.81 -9.61
CA LEU A 129 -13.52 -1.94 -8.72
C LEU A 129 -12.44 -0.89 -9.01
N LEU A 130 -11.99 -0.75 -10.26
CA LEU A 130 -10.93 0.19 -10.63
C LEU A 130 -11.39 1.65 -10.51
N GLY A 131 -12.57 1.96 -11.05
CA GLY A 131 -13.12 3.32 -11.01
C GLY A 131 -13.48 3.75 -9.59
N GLY A 132 -14.08 2.85 -8.79
CA GLY A 132 -14.38 3.12 -7.39
C GLY A 132 -13.14 3.21 -6.49
N ALA A 133 -12.04 2.54 -6.84
CA ALA A 133 -10.82 2.54 -6.03
C ALA A 133 -9.89 3.72 -6.33
N TYR A 134 -9.79 4.12 -7.60
CA TYR A 134 -8.80 5.12 -8.03
C TYR A 134 -9.22 5.94 -9.27
N GLY A 135 -10.49 5.85 -9.67
CA GLY A 135 -11.03 6.66 -10.76
C GLY A 135 -10.96 8.16 -10.46
N VAL A 136 -10.93 8.96 -11.52
CA VAL A 136 -10.94 10.43 -11.41
C VAL A 136 -12.38 10.91 -11.26
N GLY A 137 -12.68 11.52 -10.11
CA GLY A 137 -13.99 12.11 -9.86
C GLY A 137 -14.20 13.44 -10.58
N ASP A 138 -15.41 13.98 -10.40
CA ASP A 138 -15.78 15.29 -10.90
C ASP A 138 -14.95 16.40 -10.26
N ALA A 139 -14.89 17.54 -10.95
CA ALA A 139 -14.28 18.74 -10.40
C ALA A 139 -15.21 19.30 -9.33
N VAL A 140 -14.72 19.39 -8.09
CA VAL A 140 -15.42 19.96 -6.95
C VAL A 140 -14.88 21.36 -6.69
N ALA A 141 -15.79 22.33 -6.57
CA ALA A 141 -15.45 23.67 -6.14
C ALA A 141 -15.14 23.66 -4.63
N VAL A 142 -13.93 24.04 -4.26
CA VAL A 142 -13.52 24.20 -2.87
C VAL A 142 -13.63 25.66 -2.49
N ARG A 143 -14.19 25.91 -1.30
CA ARG A 143 -14.30 27.24 -0.68
C ARG A 143 -13.37 27.28 0.54
N GLY A 144 -12.82 28.45 0.85
CA GLY A 144 -11.93 28.65 2.01
C GLY A 144 -10.50 29.00 1.61
N LEU A 145 -9.53 28.70 2.47
CA LEU A 145 -8.11 29.05 2.28
C LEU A 145 -7.51 28.43 1.00
N ASP A 146 -8.06 27.30 0.54
CA ASP A 146 -7.68 26.61 -0.70
C ASP A 146 -8.75 26.79 -1.80
N ALA A 147 -9.36 27.98 -1.91
CA ALA A 147 -10.42 28.24 -2.88
C ALA A 147 -9.98 27.92 -4.32
N GLY A 148 -10.77 27.12 -5.04
CA GLY A 148 -10.44 26.67 -6.38
C GLY A 148 -11.25 25.46 -6.85
N TRP A 149 -10.74 24.75 -7.85
CA TRP A 149 -11.32 23.50 -8.35
C TRP A 149 -10.37 22.34 -8.06
N LEU A 150 -10.89 21.28 -7.45
CA LEU A 150 -10.16 20.05 -7.23
C LEU A 150 -10.84 18.91 -7.98
N ARG A 151 -10.05 18.14 -8.74
CA ARG A 151 -10.45 16.79 -9.13
C ARG A 151 -9.80 15.83 -8.15
N GLN A 152 -10.63 15.04 -7.48
CA GLN A 152 -10.19 14.09 -6.46
C GLN A 152 -10.31 12.66 -6.97
N ARG A 153 -9.46 11.78 -6.42
CA ARG A 153 -9.65 10.33 -6.46
C ARG A 153 -10.21 9.88 -5.12
N PRO A 154 -10.85 8.71 -5.03
CA PRO A 154 -11.41 8.19 -3.77
C PRO A 154 -10.36 7.71 -2.76
N VAL A 155 -9.12 8.24 -2.82
CA VAL A 155 -8.07 8.04 -1.84
C VAL A 155 -7.43 9.39 -1.46
N PRO A 156 -7.03 9.58 -0.20
CA PRO A 156 -6.24 10.75 0.16
C PRO A 156 -4.83 10.64 -0.42
N SER A 157 -4.34 11.75 -0.98
CA SER A 157 -3.01 11.86 -1.59
C SER A 157 -2.30 13.12 -1.11
N ALA A 158 -1.03 12.99 -0.72
CA ALA A 158 -0.26 14.12 -0.22
C ALA A 158 -0.15 15.22 -1.28
N GLY A 159 -0.70 16.39 -0.98
CA GLY A 159 -0.66 17.54 -1.87
C GLY A 159 -1.41 17.34 -3.19
N ASN A 160 -2.39 16.41 -3.22
CA ASN A 160 -3.16 16.08 -4.42
C ASN A 160 -2.29 15.53 -5.59
N ALA A 161 -1.18 14.88 -5.26
CA ALA A 161 -0.17 14.47 -6.25
C ALA A 161 -0.56 13.25 -7.08
N TYR A 162 -1.32 12.31 -6.50
CA TYR A 162 -1.72 11.03 -7.11
C TYR A 162 -0.57 10.34 -7.87
N PRO A 163 0.50 9.93 -7.15
CA PRO A 163 1.67 9.29 -7.74
C PRO A 163 1.38 7.90 -8.29
N LEU A 164 0.32 7.22 -7.85
CA LEU A 164 0.15 5.81 -8.17
C LEU A 164 -0.34 5.60 -9.60
N GLU A 165 0.09 4.50 -10.20
CA GLU A 165 -0.45 3.94 -11.43
C GLU A 165 -0.88 2.50 -11.20
N ILE A 166 -1.95 2.08 -11.89
CA ILE A 166 -2.52 0.74 -11.76
C ILE A 166 -2.25 -0.04 -13.04
N TYR A 167 -1.58 -1.17 -12.90
CA TYR A 167 -1.37 -2.16 -13.94
C TYR A 167 -2.12 -3.45 -13.61
N LEU A 168 -2.50 -4.20 -14.63
CA LEU A 168 -3.21 -5.48 -14.48
C LEU A 168 -2.55 -6.55 -15.34
N LEU A 169 -2.23 -7.69 -14.71
CA LEU A 169 -1.99 -8.95 -15.41
C LEU A 169 -3.31 -9.72 -15.43
N ILE A 170 -4.03 -9.64 -16.55
CA ILE A 170 -5.36 -10.23 -16.70
C ILE A 170 -5.22 -11.66 -17.22
N ARG A 171 -5.82 -12.61 -16.47
CA ARG A 171 -5.98 -14.00 -16.89
C ARG A 171 -7.40 -14.28 -17.37
N ALA A 172 -8.40 -13.84 -16.61
CA ALA A 172 -9.79 -14.21 -16.83
C ALA A 172 -10.75 -13.08 -16.43
N VAL A 173 -11.10 -12.22 -17.39
CA VAL A 173 -12.15 -11.20 -17.24
C VAL A 173 -13.06 -11.34 -18.45
N ALA A 174 -14.38 -11.41 -18.24
CA ALA A 174 -15.33 -11.58 -19.33
C ALA A 174 -15.22 -10.42 -20.34
N GLY A 175 -15.07 -10.74 -21.63
CA GLY A 175 -14.95 -9.74 -22.70
C GLY A 175 -13.60 -9.02 -22.76
N VAL A 176 -12.59 -9.46 -22.01
CA VAL A 176 -11.23 -8.91 -22.06
C VAL A 176 -10.25 -10.04 -22.36
N GLU A 177 -9.48 -9.87 -23.42
CA GLU A 177 -8.41 -10.81 -23.75
C GLU A 177 -7.37 -10.90 -22.62
N PRO A 178 -6.80 -12.09 -22.35
CA PRO A 178 -5.66 -12.19 -21.46
C PRO A 178 -4.49 -11.31 -21.93
N GLY A 179 -3.87 -10.61 -20.98
CA GLY A 179 -2.90 -9.58 -21.33
C GLY A 179 -2.37 -8.78 -20.15
N THR A 180 -1.46 -7.88 -20.47
CA THR A 180 -0.91 -6.90 -19.53
C THR A 180 -1.48 -5.54 -19.89
N TYR A 181 -2.12 -4.90 -18.92
CA TYR A 181 -2.87 -3.67 -19.11
C TYR A 181 -2.42 -2.59 -18.14
N HIS A 182 -2.56 -1.35 -18.58
CA HIS A 182 -2.51 -0.15 -17.74
C HIS A 182 -3.94 0.42 -17.62
N PHE A 183 -4.33 0.89 -16.43
CA PHE A 183 -5.62 1.56 -16.23
C PHE A 183 -5.45 3.08 -16.36
N ASP A 184 -5.92 3.67 -17.46
CA ASP A 184 -6.05 5.13 -17.55
C ASP A 184 -7.24 5.59 -16.72
N ALA A 185 -6.95 6.04 -15.50
CA ALA A 185 -7.95 6.52 -14.55
C ALA A 185 -8.72 7.75 -15.04
N ALA A 186 -8.10 8.63 -15.84
CA ALA A 186 -8.77 9.83 -16.34
C ALA A 186 -9.71 9.52 -17.51
N GLY A 187 -9.38 8.51 -18.31
CA GLY A 187 -10.21 8.05 -19.43
C GLY A 187 -11.12 6.87 -19.10
N HIS A 188 -11.07 6.35 -17.87
CA HIS A 188 -11.76 5.14 -17.42
C HIS A 188 -11.67 3.99 -18.46
N ARG A 189 -10.45 3.65 -18.84
CA ARG A 189 -10.19 2.62 -19.87
C ARG A 189 -8.96 1.78 -19.55
N LEU A 190 -8.93 0.57 -20.10
CA LEU A 190 -7.75 -0.29 -20.11
C LEU A 190 -6.93 -0.03 -21.37
N GLU A 191 -5.63 0.09 -21.21
CA GLU A 191 -4.64 0.25 -22.29
C GLU A 191 -3.79 -1.02 -22.34
N ARG A 192 -3.88 -1.80 -23.42
CA ARG A 192 -3.15 -3.07 -23.54
C ARG A 192 -1.69 -2.80 -23.88
N ILE A 193 -0.85 -2.77 -22.87
CA ILE A 193 0.58 -2.45 -23.04
C ILE A 193 1.38 -3.64 -23.58
N ARG A 194 1.02 -4.88 -23.21
CA ARG A 194 1.71 -6.11 -23.64
C ARG A 194 0.77 -7.32 -23.70
N GLY A 195 1.27 -8.41 -24.29
CA GLY A 195 0.61 -9.72 -24.28
C GLY A 195 0.47 -10.34 -22.89
N PRO A 196 -0.14 -11.53 -22.78
CA PRO A 196 -0.35 -12.21 -21.52
C PRO A 196 0.98 -12.69 -20.92
N VAL A 197 1.10 -12.58 -19.59
CA VAL A 197 2.12 -13.29 -18.83
C VAL A 197 1.59 -14.69 -18.52
N PRO A 198 2.34 -15.78 -18.79
CA PRO A 198 1.92 -17.12 -18.41
C PRO A 198 1.60 -17.17 -16.91
N TRP A 199 0.41 -17.65 -16.55
CA TRP A 199 -0.03 -17.56 -15.16
C TRP A 199 0.87 -18.24 -14.12
N PRO A 200 1.51 -19.40 -14.40
CA PRO A 200 2.53 -19.95 -13.51
C PRO A 200 3.68 -18.98 -13.22
N ARG A 201 4.07 -18.16 -14.21
CA ARG A 201 5.06 -17.10 -14.03
C ARG A 201 4.50 -15.99 -13.14
N THR A 202 3.22 -15.61 -13.27
CA THR A 202 2.57 -14.66 -12.35
C THR A 202 2.58 -15.16 -10.90
N VAL A 203 2.32 -16.46 -10.69
CA VAL A 203 2.45 -17.08 -9.35
C VAL A 203 3.88 -17.00 -8.83
N ALA A 204 4.87 -17.24 -9.69
CA ALA A 204 6.29 -17.12 -9.33
C ALA A 204 6.67 -15.68 -8.95
N LEU A 205 6.15 -14.66 -9.65
CA LEU A 205 6.33 -13.25 -9.26
C LEU A 205 5.84 -12.96 -7.84
N CYS A 206 4.84 -13.70 -7.36
CA CYS A 206 4.32 -13.60 -6.00
C CYS A 206 5.03 -14.56 -5.02
N GLN A 207 6.30 -14.86 -5.25
CA GLN A 207 7.13 -15.76 -4.43
C GLN A 207 6.56 -17.18 -4.34
N GLY A 208 5.90 -17.64 -5.40
CA GLY A 208 5.34 -18.99 -5.47
C GLY A 208 4.14 -19.22 -4.54
N GLN A 209 3.54 -18.15 -3.98
CA GLN A 209 2.42 -18.29 -3.07
C GLN A 209 1.21 -18.92 -3.78
N PRO A 210 0.69 -20.06 -3.31
CA PRO A 210 -0.39 -20.78 -4.02
C PRO A 210 -1.71 -20.01 -4.04
N TYR A 211 -1.85 -19.01 -3.17
CA TYR A 211 -3.08 -18.25 -2.99
C TYR A 211 -3.50 -17.43 -4.21
N VAL A 212 -2.56 -17.07 -5.10
CA VAL A 212 -2.86 -16.29 -6.31
C VAL A 212 -3.19 -17.18 -7.52
N ALA A 213 -3.00 -18.50 -7.42
CA ALA A 213 -3.06 -19.41 -8.56
C ALA A 213 -4.42 -19.43 -9.27
N GLY A 214 -5.52 -19.24 -8.54
CA GLY A 214 -6.87 -19.17 -9.13
C GLY A 214 -7.36 -17.75 -9.44
N ALA A 215 -6.58 -16.70 -9.15
CA ALA A 215 -7.08 -15.34 -9.29
C ALA A 215 -7.35 -14.98 -10.75
N SER A 216 -8.30 -14.09 -10.99
CA SER A 216 -8.74 -13.65 -12.31
C SER A 216 -7.81 -12.60 -12.90
N ALA A 217 -7.23 -11.76 -12.03
CA ALA A 217 -6.20 -10.79 -12.39
C ALA A 217 -5.25 -10.52 -11.21
N LEU A 218 -4.03 -10.10 -11.53
CA LEU A 218 -3.12 -9.49 -10.57
C LEU A 218 -3.08 -7.98 -10.83
N VAL A 219 -3.52 -7.18 -9.86
CA VAL A 219 -3.38 -5.73 -9.86
C VAL A 219 -2.00 -5.38 -9.30
N VAL A 220 -1.24 -4.55 -10.00
CA VAL A 220 0.08 -4.09 -9.58
C VAL A 220 0.04 -2.58 -9.48
N LEU A 221 0.31 -2.06 -8.29
CA LEU A 221 0.45 -0.63 -8.02
C LEU A 221 1.92 -0.26 -8.18
N SER A 222 2.18 0.81 -8.92
CA SER A 222 3.50 1.45 -9.00
C SER A 222 3.36 2.92 -8.61
N ALA A 223 4.46 3.66 -8.50
CA ALA A 223 4.41 5.09 -8.24
C ALA A 223 5.37 5.92 -9.09
N VAL A 224 4.83 6.87 -9.85
CA VAL A 224 5.61 7.89 -10.56
C VAL A 224 6.16 8.89 -9.54
N LEU A 225 7.39 8.65 -9.09
CA LEU A 225 8.02 9.37 -7.98
C LEU A 225 8.16 10.88 -8.26
N ASP A 226 8.34 11.26 -9.53
CA ASP A 226 8.43 12.65 -9.98
C ASP A 226 7.18 13.49 -9.65
N ARG A 227 6.03 12.86 -9.35
CA ARG A 227 4.82 13.57 -8.92
C ARG A 227 4.84 14.00 -7.46
N THR A 228 5.70 13.40 -6.63
CA THR A 228 5.69 13.60 -5.17
C THR A 228 7.03 14.05 -4.62
N LEU A 229 8.15 13.47 -5.08
CA LEU A 229 9.48 13.78 -4.54
C LEU A 229 9.91 15.24 -4.71
N PRO A 230 9.63 15.95 -5.83
CA PRO A 230 10.03 17.35 -5.95
C PRO A 230 9.46 18.25 -4.85
N ARG A 231 8.27 17.93 -4.32
CA ARG A 231 7.60 18.71 -3.28
C ARG A 231 8.00 18.30 -1.86
N TYR A 232 8.28 17.02 -1.65
CA TYR A 232 8.41 16.45 -0.31
C TYR A 232 9.78 15.82 -0.01
N GLY A 233 10.72 15.84 -0.97
CA GLY A 233 11.99 15.12 -0.88
C GLY A 233 11.78 13.65 -0.54
N ASP A 234 12.70 13.08 0.24
CA ASP A 234 12.62 11.66 0.67
C ASP A 234 11.37 11.32 1.49
N ARG A 235 10.76 12.31 2.16
CA ARG A 235 9.49 12.09 2.87
C ARG A 235 8.38 11.71 1.90
N GLY A 236 8.45 12.15 0.65
CA GLY A 236 7.52 11.77 -0.41
C GLY A 236 7.40 10.26 -0.61
N ARG A 237 8.47 9.50 -0.39
CA ARG A 237 8.44 8.03 -0.45
C ARG A 237 7.50 7.41 0.58
N ARG A 238 7.40 8.00 1.77
CA ARG A 238 6.46 7.55 2.82
C ARG A 238 5.02 7.83 2.40
N PHE A 239 4.76 8.99 1.80
CA PHE A 239 3.42 9.35 1.32
C PHE A 239 2.94 8.42 0.20
N VAL A 240 3.84 8.07 -0.71
CA VAL A 240 3.58 7.08 -1.76
C VAL A 240 3.12 5.73 -1.16
N LEU A 241 3.84 5.21 -0.16
CA LEU A 241 3.47 3.95 0.50
C LEU A 241 2.15 4.04 1.29
N LEU A 242 1.90 5.17 1.96
CA LEU A 242 0.61 5.40 2.64
C LEU A 242 -0.56 5.39 1.65
N GLU A 243 -0.42 6.08 0.51
CA GLU A 243 -1.44 6.09 -0.53
C GLU A 243 -1.65 4.69 -1.13
N ALA A 244 -0.58 3.91 -1.33
CA ALA A 244 -0.69 2.53 -1.80
C ALA A 244 -1.49 1.66 -0.81
N GLY A 245 -1.32 1.88 0.50
CA GLY A 245 -2.13 1.27 1.55
C GLY A 245 -3.61 1.68 1.48
N HIS A 246 -3.90 2.98 1.30
CA HIS A 246 -5.26 3.48 1.15
C HIS A 246 -5.96 2.87 -0.08
N LEU A 247 -5.27 2.87 -1.23
CA LEU A 247 -5.78 2.26 -2.47
C LEU A 247 -5.99 0.75 -2.30
N GLY A 248 -5.04 0.03 -1.70
CA GLY A 248 -5.19 -1.39 -1.42
C GLY A 248 -6.40 -1.70 -0.54
N GLN A 249 -6.66 -0.87 0.48
CA GLN A 249 -7.84 -1.03 1.33
C GLN A 249 -9.15 -0.72 0.58
N ASN A 250 -9.18 0.29 -0.29
CA ASN A 250 -10.33 0.53 -1.16
C ASN A 250 -10.62 -0.67 -2.05
N LEU A 251 -9.59 -1.25 -2.68
CA LEU A 251 -9.75 -2.47 -3.49
C LEU A 251 -10.31 -3.63 -2.66
N TYR A 252 -9.87 -3.79 -1.42
CA TYR A 252 -10.43 -4.79 -0.50
C TYR A 252 -11.91 -4.58 -0.19
N LEU A 253 -12.31 -3.35 0.15
CA LEU A 253 -13.69 -3.04 0.52
C LEU A 253 -14.63 -3.14 -0.67
N LEU A 254 -14.20 -2.64 -1.83
CA LEU A 254 -14.96 -2.74 -3.08
C LEU A 254 -15.09 -4.19 -3.53
N ALA A 255 -14.00 -4.97 -3.47
CA ALA A 255 -14.07 -6.41 -3.77
C ALA A 255 -15.08 -7.10 -2.84
N ALA A 256 -15.02 -6.86 -1.53
CA ALA A 256 -15.97 -7.43 -0.58
C ALA A 256 -17.41 -7.03 -0.90
N ALA A 257 -17.66 -5.76 -1.21
CA ALA A 257 -19.00 -5.27 -1.56
C ALA A 257 -19.54 -5.83 -2.89
N LEU A 258 -18.65 -6.17 -3.83
CA LEU A 258 -18.98 -6.81 -5.10
C LEU A 258 -19.04 -8.36 -5.01
N GLY A 259 -18.82 -8.94 -3.82
CA GLY A 259 -18.74 -10.39 -3.64
C GLY A 259 -17.50 -11.04 -4.29
N LEU A 260 -16.47 -10.24 -4.58
CA LEU A 260 -15.18 -10.68 -5.09
C LEU A 260 -14.20 -10.98 -3.96
N GLY A 261 -13.22 -11.83 -4.26
CA GLY A 261 -12.04 -12.06 -3.44
C GLY A 261 -10.95 -11.05 -3.77
N CYS A 262 -10.26 -10.60 -2.73
CA CYS A 262 -9.06 -9.78 -2.84
C CYS A 262 -7.97 -10.34 -1.92
N LEU A 263 -6.73 -10.32 -2.39
CA LEU A 263 -5.55 -10.69 -1.62
C LEU A 263 -4.38 -9.78 -1.94
N ALA A 264 -4.02 -8.95 -0.97
CA ALA A 264 -2.74 -8.27 -0.95
C ALA A 264 -1.56 -9.25 -0.88
N VAL A 265 -0.57 -9.02 -1.73
CA VAL A 265 0.66 -9.80 -1.83
C VAL A 265 1.82 -8.87 -1.50
N GLY A 266 2.36 -8.99 -0.29
CA GLY A 266 3.51 -8.21 0.16
C GLY A 266 4.87 -8.76 -0.30
N GLY A 267 4.92 -10.04 -0.70
CA GLY A 267 6.11 -10.66 -1.27
C GLY A 267 5.96 -10.81 -2.77
N ALA A 268 6.32 -9.77 -3.51
CA ALA A 268 6.43 -9.81 -4.97
C ALA A 268 7.88 -9.55 -5.41
N ASP A 269 8.26 -10.05 -6.58
CA ASP A 269 9.53 -9.73 -7.22
C ASP A 269 9.40 -8.40 -7.97
N ASP A 270 9.77 -7.31 -7.29
CA ASP A 270 9.64 -5.95 -7.82
C ASP A 270 10.48 -5.72 -9.08
N ALA A 271 11.67 -6.34 -9.18
CA ALA A 271 12.52 -6.21 -10.36
C ALA A 271 11.90 -6.92 -11.57
N ALA A 272 11.37 -8.13 -11.38
CA ALA A 272 10.68 -8.85 -12.44
C ALA A 272 9.35 -8.18 -12.83
N LEU A 273 8.62 -7.59 -11.88
CA LEU A 273 7.43 -6.79 -12.16
C LEU A 273 7.78 -5.54 -12.97
N ALA A 274 8.82 -4.80 -12.59
CA ALA A 274 9.28 -3.63 -13.34
C ALA A 274 9.65 -4.02 -14.77
N ALA A 275 10.38 -5.12 -14.96
CA ALA A 275 10.74 -5.61 -16.29
C ALA A 275 9.52 -6.00 -17.14
N ILE A 276 8.54 -6.71 -16.55
CA ILE A 276 7.30 -7.10 -17.23
C ILE A 276 6.44 -5.90 -17.60
N LEU A 277 6.46 -4.84 -16.79
CA LEU A 277 5.65 -3.63 -16.97
C LEU A 277 6.38 -2.52 -17.73
N ASP A 278 7.65 -2.72 -18.09
CA ASP A 278 8.50 -1.72 -18.76
C ASP A 278 8.77 -0.45 -17.93
N LEU A 279 8.95 -0.63 -16.62
CA LEU A 279 9.11 0.47 -15.69
C LEU A 279 10.59 0.66 -15.35
N ASP A 280 11.01 1.92 -15.27
CA ASP A 280 12.27 2.30 -14.63
C ASP A 280 12.05 2.30 -13.11
N PRO A 281 12.61 1.34 -12.34
CA PRO A 281 12.38 1.27 -10.91
C PRO A 281 12.94 2.48 -10.13
N GLY A 282 13.86 3.25 -10.72
CA GLY A 282 14.34 4.50 -10.14
C GLY A 282 13.31 5.64 -10.20
N ARG A 283 12.35 5.57 -11.12
CA ARG A 283 11.34 6.61 -11.37
C ARG A 283 9.90 6.17 -11.14
N GLU A 284 9.59 4.92 -11.44
CA GLU A 284 8.27 4.29 -11.32
C GLU A 284 8.40 2.87 -10.72
N PRO A 285 8.84 2.71 -9.46
CA PRO A 285 8.92 1.40 -8.83
C PRO A 285 7.53 0.75 -8.66
N PRO A 286 7.40 -0.56 -8.92
CA PRO A 286 6.31 -1.35 -8.35
C PRO A 286 6.36 -1.29 -6.82
N LEU A 287 5.19 -1.32 -6.18
CA LEU A 287 5.07 -1.16 -4.73
C LEU A 287 4.26 -2.26 -4.07
N TYR A 288 3.18 -2.68 -4.73
CA TYR A 288 2.14 -3.44 -4.07
C TYR A 288 1.34 -4.24 -5.10
N ALA A 289 1.17 -5.53 -4.89
CA ALA A 289 0.35 -6.37 -5.75
C ALA A 289 -0.89 -6.89 -5.01
N LEU A 290 -2.02 -6.98 -5.71
CA LEU A 290 -3.27 -7.51 -5.19
C LEU A 290 -3.88 -8.49 -6.19
N ALA A 291 -4.11 -9.73 -5.76
CA ALA A 291 -4.83 -10.72 -6.56
C ALA A 291 -6.34 -10.50 -6.39
N ILE A 292 -7.06 -10.43 -7.51
CA ILE A 292 -8.51 -10.25 -7.57
C ILE A 292 -9.13 -11.42 -8.32
N GLY A 293 -10.27 -11.92 -7.84
CA GLY A 293 -11.02 -12.94 -8.55
C GLY A 293 -12.26 -13.39 -7.78
N ARG A 294 -12.89 -14.45 -8.25
CA ARG A 294 -14.03 -15.04 -7.55
C ARG A 294 -13.56 -15.93 -6.40
N PRO A 295 -14.06 -15.75 -5.17
CA PRO A 295 -13.69 -16.60 -4.04
C PRO A 295 -14.27 -18.00 -4.24
N SER A 296 -13.47 -19.04 -4.02
CA SER A 296 -13.92 -20.43 -3.99
C SER A 296 -14.89 -20.66 -2.83
N THR A 297 -15.82 -21.61 -2.98
CA THR A 297 -16.76 -22.00 -1.91
C THR A 297 -16.04 -22.51 -0.65
N THR A 298 -14.83 -23.06 -0.82
CA THR A 298 -13.98 -23.52 0.28
C THR A 298 -13.12 -22.41 0.90
N ASP A 299 -13.19 -21.19 0.38
CA ASP A 299 -12.46 -20.06 0.93
C ASP A 299 -13.19 -19.49 2.15
N ARG A 300 -12.42 -19.06 3.15
CA ARG A 300 -12.98 -18.43 4.35
C ARG A 300 -13.75 -17.13 4.09
N ALA A 301 -13.46 -16.44 2.99
CA ALA A 301 -14.22 -15.26 2.57
C ALA A 301 -15.67 -15.64 2.22
N ARG A 302 -15.90 -16.85 1.68
CA ARG A 302 -17.23 -17.42 1.42
C ARG A 302 -17.79 -18.19 2.62
N ALA A 303 -16.94 -18.80 3.44
CA ALA A 303 -17.38 -19.63 4.56
C ALA A 303 -18.11 -18.85 5.66
N ARG A 304 -17.89 -17.54 5.81
CA ARG A 304 -18.65 -16.72 6.78
C ARG A 304 -20.13 -16.59 6.45
N ASP A 305 -20.49 -16.62 5.18
CA ASP A 305 -21.90 -16.55 4.76
C ASP A 305 -22.65 -17.86 5.10
N LEU A 306 -21.91 -18.96 5.31
CA LEU A 306 -22.48 -20.28 5.63
C LEU A 306 -22.66 -20.51 7.14
N VAL A 307 -22.09 -19.68 8.03
CA VAL A 307 -22.22 -19.81 9.49
C VAL A 307 -23.35 -18.92 10.02
N GLN A 308 -24.50 -18.92 9.33
CA GLN A 308 -25.74 -18.47 9.93
C GLN A 308 -26.42 -19.69 10.57
N GLU A 309 -26.06 -19.96 11.82
CA GLU A 309 -26.81 -20.81 12.76
C GLU A 309 -27.67 -19.92 13.68
#